data_AF-T0J8Z9-F1
#
_entry.id   AF-T0J8Z9-F1
#
_cell.length_a   1.000
_cell.length_b   1.000
_cell.length_c   1.000
_cell.angle_alpha   90.00
_cell.angle_beta   90.00
_cell.angle_gamma   90.00
#
_symmetry.space_group_name_H-M   'P 1'
#
loop_
_entity.id
_entity.type
_entity.pdbx_description
1 polymer ?
#
loop_
_entity_poly.entity_id
_entity_poly.type
_entity_poly.pdbx_seq_one_letter_code
_entity_poly.pdbx_strand_id
1 'polypeptide(L)'
;MRVFDKLGPYSARTGRERGKGKFFSIDFAAAPLHPAPMENFNAFIDALSGAVFFKLPVLGTPIELIVLYLALPMLFFTIWLGFPNVTQVGRAMRILRTQPGHGEAKGDVSQWAALSTALSGTIGLGNIAGVAVALTMGGPGAILWMFVIGWFAMTVKMAEVTLGLKYRVFDDRGHVHGGPMYVLKAVGAARGWPKVGLVLGGFYAFFALFGAIPMVQVNQSFAQVKVVTGLTNGWAYGVFLAGAVALVTLGGAAWLGEVAKRLTPLKVAVYLVGVAAILLLHAGAIPAALAQIWHGAWSGSAATGGAVGAFVAG
;
A
#
# COMPACT_ATOMS: atom_id res chain seq x y z
N MET A 1 2.00 -14.69 64.35
CA MET A 1 2.37 -16.06 63.92
C MET A 1 2.68 -15.99 62.42
N ARG A 2 3.81 -15.37 62.09
CA ARG A 2 5.03 -16.03 61.56
C ARG A 2 4.77 -16.84 60.29
N VAL A 3 4.90 -16.19 59.13
CA VAL A 3 5.93 -16.50 58.11
C VAL A 3 6.21 -15.19 57.35
N PHE A 4 7.07 -14.36 57.95
CA PHE A 4 7.84 -13.34 57.22
C PHE A 4 9.19 -13.98 56.84
N ASP A 5 9.88 -13.34 55.92
CA ASP A 5 11.34 -13.40 55.75
C ASP A 5 11.92 -14.60 55.00
N LYS A 6 11.97 -14.45 53.67
CA LYS A 6 13.21 -14.68 52.91
C LYS A 6 13.09 -14.11 51.49
N LEU A 7 13.63 -12.90 51.32
CA LEU A 7 14.56 -12.44 50.28
C LEU A 7 14.27 -10.99 49.86
N GLY A 8 15.24 -10.13 50.17
CA GLY A 8 15.19 -8.67 50.10
C GLY A 8 15.39 -8.06 48.71
N PRO A 9 15.81 -6.78 48.64
CA PRO A 9 15.51 -5.87 47.55
C PRO A 9 16.47 -6.07 46.37
N TYR A 10 15.94 -6.16 45.14
CA TYR A 10 16.79 -6.19 43.94
C TYR A 10 16.68 -4.90 43.12
N SER A 11 17.73 -4.10 43.32
CA SER A 11 18.29 -2.98 42.56
C SER A 11 17.71 -2.64 41.18
N ALA A 12 17.53 -1.34 40.97
CA ALA A 12 17.62 -0.71 39.66
C ALA A 12 18.90 -1.13 38.92
N ARG A 13 18.75 -1.74 37.74
CA ARG A 13 19.81 -1.79 36.73
C ARG A 13 19.32 -1.07 35.48
N THR A 14 19.98 0.04 35.23
CA THR A 14 20.13 0.70 33.94
C THR A 14 20.53 -0.31 32.87
N GLY A 15 19.64 -0.56 31.91
CA GLY A 15 19.86 -1.41 30.74
C GLY A 15 19.21 -0.76 29.53
N ARG A 16 19.98 0.08 28.84
CA ARG A 16 19.58 0.85 27.66
C ARG A 16 19.54 -0.09 26.45
N GLU A 17 18.52 -0.93 26.33
CA GLU A 17 18.27 -1.66 25.08
C GLU A 17 17.31 -0.86 24.21
N ARG A 18 17.89 -0.21 23.18
CA ARG A 18 17.16 0.36 22.07
C ARG A 18 16.30 -0.73 21.43
N GLY A 19 14.99 -0.56 21.49
CA GLY A 19 14.03 -1.35 20.72
C GLY A 19 14.37 -1.28 19.23
N LYS A 20 15.03 -2.32 18.72
CA LYS A 20 15.04 -2.62 17.29
C LYS A 20 13.64 -3.10 16.96
N GLY A 21 12.92 -2.31 16.17
CA GLY A 21 11.63 -2.72 15.61
C GLY A 21 11.81 -3.99 14.79
N LYS A 22 11.38 -5.13 15.35
CA LYS A 22 11.15 -6.35 14.59
C LYS A 22 9.76 -6.24 13.98
N PHE A 23 9.67 -5.64 12.81
CA PHE A 23 8.51 -5.79 11.92
C PHE A 23 9.05 -6.51 10.67
N PHE A 24 8.43 -7.65 10.32
CA PHE A 24 8.93 -8.74 9.44
C PHE A 24 9.86 -9.77 10.11
N SER A 25 9.27 -10.75 10.79
CA SER A 25 9.86 -12.10 10.87
C SER A 25 8.92 -13.06 10.15
N ILE A 26 9.33 -13.55 8.98
CA ILE A 26 8.63 -14.61 8.26
C ILE A 26 9.25 -15.93 8.73
N ASP A 27 8.54 -16.68 9.57
CA ASP A 27 8.94 -18.05 9.93
C ASP A 27 8.58 -18.99 8.78
N PHE A 28 9.56 -19.30 7.94
CA PHE A 28 9.47 -20.43 7.01
C PHE A 28 9.86 -21.70 7.77
N ALA A 29 8.87 -22.47 8.22
CA ALA A 29 9.10 -23.86 8.61
C ALA A 29 9.30 -24.70 7.33
N ALA A 30 10.52 -24.65 6.78
CA ALA A 30 10.97 -25.54 5.72
C ALA A 30 12.09 -26.44 6.26
N ALA A 31 12.04 -27.71 5.89
CA ALA A 31 13.02 -28.76 6.23
C ALA A 31 14.48 -28.31 5.97
N PRO A 32 15.47 -28.85 6.69
CA PRO A 32 16.82 -28.29 6.76
C PRO A 32 17.56 -28.50 5.44
N LEU A 33 17.48 -27.51 4.55
CA LEU A 33 18.44 -27.30 3.47
C LEU A 33 19.57 -26.42 4.02
N HIS A 34 20.81 -26.75 3.68
CA HIS A 34 22.05 -26.16 4.20
C HIS A 34 21.98 -24.62 4.46
N PRO A 35 22.52 -24.12 5.59
CA PRO A 35 22.27 -22.75 6.11
C PRO A 35 22.90 -21.59 5.32
N ALA A 36 23.96 -21.81 4.55
CA ALA A 36 24.75 -20.72 3.94
C ALA A 36 24.03 -19.87 2.86
N PRO A 37 23.18 -20.43 1.96
CA PRO A 37 22.48 -19.63 0.95
C PRO A 37 21.40 -18.73 1.55
N MET A 38 20.71 -19.20 2.59
CA MET A 38 19.65 -18.45 3.26
C MET A 38 20.21 -17.29 4.09
N GLU A 39 21.36 -17.47 4.75
CA GLU A 39 22.05 -16.39 5.47
C GLU A 39 22.54 -15.29 4.53
N ASN A 40 23.15 -15.66 3.39
CA ASN A 40 23.60 -14.68 2.39
C ASN A 40 22.44 -13.95 1.72
N PHE A 41 21.32 -14.64 1.47
CA PHE A 41 20.12 -14.03 0.94
C PHE A 41 19.49 -13.06 1.96
N ASN A 42 19.36 -13.47 3.22
CA ASN A 42 18.83 -12.61 4.28
C ASN A 42 19.71 -11.38 4.51
N ALA A 43 21.04 -11.54 4.50
CA ALA A 43 21.97 -10.42 4.61
C ALA A 43 21.84 -9.43 3.43
N PHE A 44 21.59 -9.93 2.22
CA PHE A 44 21.32 -9.08 1.06
C PHE A 44 19.98 -8.33 1.19
N ILE A 45 18.93 -9.00 1.65
CA ILE A 45 17.62 -8.37 1.91
C ILE A 45 17.73 -7.31 3.00
N ASP A 46 18.48 -7.58 4.07
CA ASP A 46 18.73 -6.63 5.16
C ASP A 46 19.55 -5.42 4.68
N ALA A 47 20.53 -5.64 3.82
CA ALA A 47 21.30 -4.56 3.21
C ALA A 47 20.44 -3.68 2.30
N LEU A 48 19.58 -4.28 1.46
CA LEU A 48 18.62 -3.56 0.63
C LEU A 48 17.60 -2.80 1.48
N SER A 49 17.03 -3.45 2.49
CA SER A 49 16.09 -2.84 3.42
C SER A 49 16.73 -1.67 4.17
N GLY A 50 17.95 -1.85 4.67
CA GLY A 50 18.72 -0.80 5.32
C GLY A 50 19.05 0.39 4.41
N ALA A 51 19.29 0.14 3.12
CA ALA A 51 19.51 1.18 2.12
C ALA A 51 18.21 1.94 1.77
N VAL A 52 17.10 1.23 1.58
CA VAL A 52 15.79 1.81 1.23
C VAL A 52 15.21 2.63 2.40
N PHE A 53 15.27 2.09 3.61
CA PHE A 53 14.78 2.73 4.84
C PHE A 53 15.88 3.50 5.59
N PHE A 54 16.94 3.89 4.88
CA PHE A 54 18.01 4.67 5.46
C PHE A 54 17.46 5.97 6.06
N LYS A 55 17.83 6.26 7.32
CA LYS A 55 17.29 7.41 8.05
C LYS A 55 18.26 8.58 7.97
N LEU A 56 17.77 9.70 7.44
CA LEU A 56 18.48 10.96 7.48
C LEU A 56 17.95 11.81 8.64
N PRO A 57 18.84 12.37 9.48
CA PRO A 57 18.43 13.34 10.49
C PRO A 57 18.05 14.64 9.78
N VAL A 58 16.75 14.90 9.67
CA VAL A 58 16.21 16.16 9.15
C VAL A 58 15.58 16.91 10.31
N LEU A 59 16.08 18.11 10.60
CA LEU A 59 15.56 18.99 11.67
C LEU A 59 15.45 18.29 13.05
N GLY A 60 16.40 17.41 13.38
CA GLY A 60 16.43 16.67 14.65
C GLY A 60 15.52 15.44 14.71
N THR A 61 14.81 15.11 13.62
CA THR A 61 13.99 13.90 13.51
C THR A 61 14.58 12.92 12.49
N PRO A 62 14.67 11.61 12.81
CA PRO A 62 15.15 10.61 11.86
C PRO A 62 14.04 10.29 10.85
N ILE A 63 14.12 10.86 9.64
CA ILE A 63 13.18 10.64 8.54
C ILE A 63 13.76 9.62 7.56
N GLU A 64 12.93 8.69 7.09
CA GLU A 64 13.32 7.69 6.09
C GLU A 64 13.53 8.33 4.71
N LEU A 65 14.63 8.00 4.04
CA LEU A 65 15.00 8.56 2.74
C LEU A 65 13.91 8.33 1.68
N ILE A 66 13.26 7.18 1.71
CA ILE A 66 12.19 6.87 0.75
C ILE A 66 10.99 7.82 0.88
N VAL A 67 10.68 8.28 2.10
CA VAL A 67 9.61 9.27 2.31
C VAL A 67 9.95 10.59 1.62
N LEU A 68 11.19 11.06 1.79
CA LEU A 68 11.66 12.28 1.13
C LEU A 68 11.68 12.10 -0.40
N TYR A 69 12.16 10.96 -0.86
CA TYR A 69 12.21 10.61 -2.28
C TYR A 69 10.82 10.62 -2.93
N LEU A 70 9.80 10.09 -2.25
CA LEU A 70 8.41 10.09 -2.72
C LEU A 70 7.73 11.46 -2.58
N ALA A 71 8.07 12.25 -1.57
CA ALA A 71 7.52 13.59 -1.37
C ALA A 71 7.91 14.57 -2.49
N LEU A 72 9.12 14.45 -3.06
CA LEU A 72 9.60 15.31 -4.15
C LEU A 72 8.71 15.27 -5.40
N PRO A 73 8.43 14.13 -6.05
CA PRO A 73 7.54 14.07 -7.20
C PRO A 73 6.10 14.45 -6.82
N MET A 74 5.65 14.10 -5.62
CA MET A 74 4.33 14.50 -5.09
C MET A 74 4.14 16.02 -5.10
N LEU A 75 5.09 16.77 -4.55
CA LEU A 75 5.05 18.22 -4.54
C LEU A 75 5.27 18.79 -5.94
N PHE A 76 6.25 18.28 -6.68
CA PHE A 76 6.57 18.74 -8.03
C PHE A 76 5.35 18.65 -8.96
N PHE A 77 4.72 17.48 -9.08
CA PHE A 77 3.58 17.30 -9.98
C PHE A 77 2.36 18.10 -9.52
N THR A 78 2.14 18.23 -8.21
CA THR A 78 1.01 19.01 -7.67
C THR A 78 1.14 20.49 -8.00
N ILE A 79 2.33 21.07 -7.84
CA ILE A 79 2.58 22.48 -8.16
C ILE A 79 2.59 22.68 -9.68
N TRP A 80 3.33 21.85 -10.42
CA TRP A 80 3.51 21.97 -11.86
C TRP A 80 2.20 21.81 -12.65
N LEU A 81 1.30 20.93 -12.20
CA LEU A 81 -0.01 20.73 -12.82
C LEU A 81 -1.10 21.69 -12.31
N GLY A 82 -0.76 22.62 -11.41
CA GLY A 82 -1.71 23.62 -10.90
C GLY A 82 -2.81 23.04 -10.02
N PHE A 83 -2.43 22.19 -9.04
CA PHE A 83 -3.33 21.61 -8.04
C PHE A 83 -4.57 20.90 -8.64
N PRO A 84 -4.39 19.86 -9.47
CA PRO A 84 -5.50 19.17 -10.12
C PRO A 84 -6.48 18.54 -9.12
N ASN A 85 -6.02 18.19 -7.92
CA ASN A 85 -6.85 17.66 -6.83
C ASN A 85 -7.94 18.64 -6.36
N VAL A 86 -7.80 19.93 -6.64
CA VAL A 86 -8.87 20.93 -6.42
C VAL A 86 -9.53 21.29 -7.73
N THR A 87 -8.74 21.60 -8.76
CA THR A 87 -9.26 22.22 -10.00
C THR A 87 -10.00 21.24 -10.92
N GLN A 88 -9.72 19.94 -10.85
CA GLN A 88 -10.25 18.93 -11.80
C GLN A 88 -11.31 18.01 -11.19
N VAL A 89 -11.64 18.12 -9.90
CA VAL A 89 -12.59 17.22 -9.23
C VAL A 89 -13.96 17.23 -9.91
N GLY A 90 -14.49 18.41 -10.24
CA GLY A 90 -15.78 18.52 -10.93
C GLY A 90 -15.77 17.84 -12.32
N ARG A 91 -14.65 17.93 -13.04
CA ARG A 91 -14.47 17.25 -14.33
C ARG A 91 -14.40 15.74 -14.15
N ALA A 92 -13.65 15.25 -13.15
CA ALA A 92 -13.58 13.83 -12.83
C ALA A 92 -14.95 13.26 -12.47
N MET A 93 -15.72 13.93 -11.62
CA MET A 93 -17.08 13.50 -11.24
C MET A 93 -18.04 13.49 -12.44
N ARG A 94 -17.95 14.45 -13.35
CA ARG A 94 -18.72 14.44 -14.60
C ARG A 94 -18.36 13.23 -15.46
N ILE A 95 -17.07 12.99 -15.69
CA ILE A 95 -16.57 11.84 -16.48
C ILE A 95 -17.02 10.50 -15.87
N LEU A 96 -17.07 10.40 -14.54
CA LEU A 96 -17.58 9.21 -13.85
C LEU A 96 -19.07 8.98 -14.09
N ARG A 97 -19.86 10.05 -14.25
CA ARG A 97 -21.31 9.97 -14.52
C ARG A 97 -21.61 9.78 -16.00
N THR A 98 -20.82 10.40 -16.88
CA THR A 98 -20.95 10.30 -18.34
C THR A 98 -20.05 9.17 -18.84
N GLN A 99 -20.48 7.93 -18.60
CA GLN A 99 -19.80 6.75 -19.10
C GLN A 99 -20.08 6.59 -20.60
N PRO A 100 -19.06 6.37 -21.45
CA PRO A 100 -19.28 6.05 -22.86
C PRO A 100 -20.12 4.78 -23.03
N GLY A 101 -20.91 4.73 -24.10
CA GLY A 101 -21.63 3.53 -24.50
C GLY A 101 -20.67 2.38 -24.82
N HIS A 102 -21.20 1.15 -24.80
CA HIS A 102 -20.41 -0.04 -25.16
C HIS A 102 -19.89 0.09 -26.60
N GLY A 103 -18.57 -0.01 -26.78
CA GLY A 103 -17.92 0.10 -28.09
C GLY A 103 -17.53 1.52 -28.54
N GLU A 104 -17.92 2.57 -27.81
CA GLU A 104 -17.57 3.96 -28.16
C GLU A 104 -16.13 4.34 -27.78
N ALA A 105 -15.57 3.68 -26.76
CA ALA A 105 -14.22 3.90 -26.28
C ALA A 105 -13.29 2.74 -26.62
N LYS A 106 -12.11 3.04 -27.19
CA LYS A 106 -11.07 2.04 -27.47
C LYS A 106 -10.46 1.51 -26.17
N GLY A 107 -10.64 0.22 -25.87
CA GLY A 107 -10.04 -0.48 -24.73
C GLY A 107 -10.68 -1.83 -24.43
N ASP A 108 -9.98 -2.70 -23.69
CA ASP A 108 -10.47 -4.04 -23.32
C ASP A 108 -11.55 -4.05 -22.23
N VAL A 109 -11.67 -2.94 -21.49
CA VAL A 109 -12.56 -2.83 -20.33
C VAL A 109 -13.33 -1.51 -20.36
N SER A 110 -14.59 -1.56 -19.92
CA SER A 110 -15.37 -0.34 -19.69
C SER A 110 -14.69 0.55 -18.64
N GLN A 111 -14.89 1.86 -18.74
CA GLN A 111 -14.28 2.81 -17.81
C GLN A 111 -14.70 2.57 -16.35
N TRP A 112 -15.94 2.12 -16.10
CA TRP A 112 -16.37 1.71 -14.76
C TRP A 112 -15.69 0.43 -14.27
N ALA A 113 -15.50 -0.56 -15.15
CA ALA A 113 -14.74 -1.77 -14.80
C ALA A 113 -13.28 -1.42 -14.50
N ALA A 114 -12.64 -0.59 -15.34
CA ALA A 114 -11.27 -0.11 -15.11
C ALA A 114 -11.13 0.62 -13.77
N LEU A 115 -12.07 1.52 -13.45
CA LEU A 115 -12.11 2.20 -12.14
C LEU A 115 -12.30 1.20 -11.00
N SER A 116 -13.25 0.27 -11.13
CA SER A 116 -13.56 -0.71 -10.10
C SER A 116 -12.39 -1.67 -9.85
N THR A 117 -11.65 -2.04 -10.90
CA THR A 117 -10.41 -2.84 -10.80
C THR A 117 -9.30 -2.04 -10.13
N ALA A 118 -9.10 -0.78 -10.52
CA ALA A 118 -8.12 0.08 -9.89
C ALA A 118 -8.41 0.28 -8.39
N LEU A 119 -9.66 0.60 -8.03
CA LEU A 119 -10.11 0.69 -6.64
C LEU A 119 -10.03 -0.66 -5.92
N SER A 120 -10.27 -1.78 -6.63
CA SER A 120 -10.12 -3.10 -6.03
C SER A 120 -8.69 -3.35 -5.59
N GLY A 121 -7.73 -3.02 -6.46
CA GLY A 121 -6.29 -3.23 -6.21
C GLY A 121 -5.71 -2.29 -5.16
N THR A 122 -6.27 -1.09 -4.99
CA THR A 122 -5.77 -0.11 -4.01
C THR A 122 -6.46 -0.16 -2.65
N ILE A 123 -7.65 -0.76 -2.56
CA ILE A 123 -8.36 -0.96 -1.28
C ILE A 123 -8.14 -2.39 -0.83
N GLY A 124 -7.20 -2.60 0.10
CA GLY A 124 -6.93 -3.92 0.66
C GLY A 124 -6.69 -3.89 2.16
N LEU A 125 -6.27 -5.05 2.69
CA LEU A 125 -5.91 -5.19 4.10
C LEU A 125 -4.68 -4.34 4.46
N GLY A 126 -3.82 -4.06 3.48
CA GLY A 126 -2.71 -3.11 3.59
C GLY A 126 -3.14 -1.72 4.08
N ASN A 127 -4.29 -1.20 3.64
CA ASN A 127 -4.79 0.11 4.08
C ASN A 127 -5.22 0.07 5.55
N ILE A 128 -5.81 -1.04 6.00
CA ILE A 128 -6.22 -1.23 7.40
C ILE A 128 -4.99 -1.39 8.30
N ALA A 129 -4.05 -2.25 7.89
CA ALA A 129 -2.81 -2.48 8.61
C ALA A 129 -1.91 -1.23 8.63
N GLY A 130 -1.83 -0.49 7.52
CA GLY A 130 -1.04 0.74 7.39
C GLY A 130 -1.52 1.82 8.34
N VAL A 131 -2.84 2.02 8.48
CA VAL A 131 -3.41 2.94 9.49
C VAL A 131 -3.08 2.48 10.91
N ALA A 132 -3.16 1.18 11.20
CA ALA A 132 -2.79 0.66 12.52
C ALA A 132 -1.30 0.87 12.85
N VAL A 133 -0.41 0.66 11.88
CA VAL A 133 1.03 0.94 11.99
C VAL A 133 1.27 2.43 12.22
N ALA A 134 0.60 3.30 11.45
CA ALA A 134 0.69 4.75 11.61
C ALA A 134 0.29 5.21 13.02
N LEU A 135 -0.83 4.69 13.53
CA LEU A 135 -1.35 5.02 14.85
C LEU A 135 -0.41 4.53 15.96
N THR A 136 0.16 3.33 15.80
CA THR A 136 1.07 2.74 16.79
C THR A 136 2.41 3.47 16.83
N MET A 137 2.93 3.89 15.67
CA MET A 137 4.24 4.54 15.56
C MET A 137 4.20 6.05 15.80
N GLY A 138 3.17 6.73 15.29
CA GLY A 138 3.07 8.20 15.30
C GLY A 138 1.95 8.76 16.16
N GLY A 139 1.14 7.91 16.80
CA GLY A 139 -0.03 8.32 17.56
C GLY A 139 -1.18 8.82 16.68
N PRO A 140 -2.28 9.34 17.28
CA PRO A 140 -3.47 9.78 16.55
C PRO A 140 -3.18 10.85 15.48
N GLY A 141 -2.17 11.69 15.71
CA GLY A 141 -1.75 12.73 14.76
C GLY A 141 -1.25 12.22 13.42
N ALA A 142 -0.79 10.96 13.34
CA ALA A 142 -0.31 10.36 12.10
C ALA A 142 -1.39 10.29 11.02
N ILE A 143 -2.66 10.18 11.42
CA ILE A 143 -3.81 10.10 10.51
C ILE A 143 -3.92 11.37 9.65
N LEU A 144 -3.66 12.56 10.23
CA LEU A 144 -3.69 13.82 9.48
C LEU A 144 -2.62 13.81 8.38
N TRP A 145 -1.40 13.36 8.72
CA TRP A 145 -0.30 13.30 7.76
C TRP A 145 -0.54 12.24 6.67
N MET A 146 -1.15 11.10 6.99
CA MET A 146 -1.59 10.14 5.98
C MET A 146 -2.56 10.78 4.98
N PHE A 147 -3.51 11.59 5.45
CA PHE A 147 -4.43 12.31 4.58
C PHE A 147 -3.71 13.32 3.68
N VAL A 148 -2.79 14.11 4.23
CA VAL A 148 -1.99 15.08 3.48
C VAL A 148 -1.14 14.41 2.41
N ILE A 149 -0.46 13.30 2.74
CA ILE A 149 0.33 12.53 1.78
C ILE A 149 -0.57 11.94 0.69
N GLY A 150 -1.70 11.34 1.08
CA GLY A 150 -2.69 10.81 0.14
C GLY A 150 -3.20 11.87 -0.82
N TRP A 151 -3.45 13.08 -0.33
CA TRP A 151 -3.84 14.22 -1.16
C TRP A 151 -2.80 14.55 -2.23
N PHE A 152 -1.51 14.64 -1.89
CA PHE A 152 -0.47 14.88 -2.89
C PHE A 152 -0.24 13.68 -3.83
N ALA A 153 -0.38 12.46 -3.31
CA ALA A 153 -0.24 11.22 -4.08
C ALA A 153 -1.29 11.11 -5.20
N MET A 154 -2.50 11.67 -5.02
CA MET A 154 -3.53 11.72 -6.07
C MET A 154 -3.00 12.36 -7.37
N THR A 155 -2.22 13.43 -7.27
CA THR A 155 -1.67 14.10 -8.45
C THR A 155 -0.67 13.21 -9.18
N VAL A 156 0.24 12.58 -8.43
CA VAL A 156 1.26 11.68 -9.01
C VAL A 156 0.57 10.51 -9.71
N LYS A 157 -0.47 9.95 -9.07
CA LYS A 157 -1.24 8.86 -9.66
C LYS A 157 -1.94 9.28 -10.95
N MET A 158 -2.51 10.49 -10.97
CA MET A 158 -3.11 11.04 -12.19
C MET A 158 -2.06 11.18 -13.32
N ALA A 159 -0.88 11.71 -13.01
CA ALA A 159 0.21 11.85 -13.98
C ALA A 159 0.68 10.49 -14.51
N GLU A 160 0.85 9.50 -13.63
CA GLU A 160 1.23 8.13 -13.98
C GLU A 160 0.21 7.49 -14.92
N VAL A 161 -1.08 7.54 -14.58
CA VAL A 161 -2.16 6.95 -15.39
C VAL A 161 -2.28 7.66 -16.73
N THR A 162 -2.12 8.98 -16.76
CA THR A 162 -2.15 9.77 -18.01
C THR A 162 -1.01 9.36 -18.94
N LEU A 163 0.21 9.19 -18.42
CA LEU A 163 1.35 8.70 -19.19
C LEU A 163 1.11 7.25 -19.66
N GLY A 164 0.56 6.39 -18.80
CA GLY A 164 0.19 5.02 -19.15
C GLY A 164 -0.81 4.96 -20.31
N LEU A 165 -1.79 5.87 -20.36
CA LEU A 165 -2.73 5.97 -21.46
C LEU A 165 -2.11 6.55 -22.74
N LYS A 166 -1.18 7.51 -22.60
CA LYS A 166 -0.49 8.16 -23.73
C LYS A 166 0.47 7.20 -24.46
N TYR A 167 1.15 6.34 -23.72
CA TYR A 167 2.17 5.41 -24.24
C TYR A 167 1.69 3.96 -24.32
N ARG A 168 0.37 3.72 -24.25
CA ARG A 168 -0.18 2.37 -24.41
C ARG A 168 0.04 1.83 -25.82
N VAL A 169 0.16 0.51 -25.93
CA VAL A 169 0.36 -0.23 -27.17
C VAL A 169 -0.83 -1.15 -27.38
N PHE A 170 -1.25 -1.30 -28.63
CA PHE A 170 -2.25 -2.29 -29.02
C PHE A 170 -1.51 -3.48 -29.64
N ASP A 171 -1.84 -4.69 -29.23
CA ASP A 171 -1.30 -5.90 -29.86
C ASP A 171 -2.08 -6.28 -31.13
N ASP A 172 -1.59 -7.29 -31.84
CA ASP A 172 -2.20 -7.79 -33.09
C ASP A 172 -3.62 -8.37 -32.88
N ARG A 173 -3.98 -8.68 -31.64
CA ARG A 173 -5.31 -9.16 -31.24
C ARG A 173 -6.23 -8.03 -30.82
N GLY A 174 -5.75 -6.78 -30.84
CA GLY A 174 -6.48 -5.58 -30.46
C GLY A 174 -6.49 -5.29 -28.97
N HIS A 175 -5.77 -6.05 -28.14
CA HIS A 175 -5.68 -5.82 -26.70
C HIS A 175 -4.73 -4.68 -26.36
N VAL A 176 -5.05 -4.00 -25.27
CA VAL A 176 -4.36 -2.80 -24.82
C VAL A 176 -3.37 -3.13 -23.70
N HIS A 177 -2.12 -2.80 -23.96
CA HIS A 177 -1.03 -2.94 -22.99
C HIS A 177 -0.52 -1.56 -22.60
N GLY A 178 -0.41 -1.29 -21.30
CA GLY A 178 0.03 0.00 -20.80
C GLY A 178 0.62 -0.10 -19.40
N GLY A 179 1.06 1.05 -18.87
CA GLY A 179 1.66 1.14 -17.55
C GLY A 179 3.13 1.57 -17.58
N PRO A 180 3.77 1.66 -16.41
CA PRO A 180 5.09 2.28 -16.28
C PRO A 180 6.18 1.62 -17.12
N MET A 181 6.14 0.31 -17.31
CA MET A 181 7.06 -0.42 -18.17
C MET A 181 7.02 0.03 -19.64
N TYR A 182 5.82 0.30 -20.17
CA TYR A 182 5.65 0.82 -21.53
C TYR A 182 6.04 2.29 -21.63
N VAL A 183 5.73 3.08 -20.60
CA VAL A 183 6.14 4.50 -20.51
C VAL A 183 7.67 4.61 -20.51
N LEU A 184 8.37 3.83 -19.68
CA LEU A 184 9.83 3.84 -19.58
C LEU A 184 10.49 3.44 -20.91
N LYS A 185 9.98 2.38 -21.57
CA LYS A 185 10.43 1.96 -22.89
C LYS A 185 10.27 3.06 -23.93
N ALA A 186 9.08 3.67 -24.01
CA ALA A 186 8.77 4.69 -25.01
C ALA A 186 9.55 6.00 -24.78
N VAL A 187 9.60 6.48 -23.53
CA VAL A 187 10.32 7.71 -23.17
C VAL A 187 11.83 7.54 -23.34
N GLY A 188 12.38 6.38 -22.98
CA GLY A 188 13.80 6.08 -23.19
C GLY A 188 14.16 6.09 -24.67
N ALA A 189 13.33 5.50 -25.53
CA ALA A 189 13.53 5.55 -26.98
C ALA A 189 13.45 7.00 -27.52
N ALA A 190 12.44 7.77 -27.10
CA ALA A 190 12.27 9.17 -27.53
C ALA A 190 13.42 10.09 -27.10
N ARG A 191 14.14 9.76 -26.01
CA ARG A 191 15.31 10.49 -25.52
C ARG A 191 16.65 10.01 -26.09
N GLY A 192 16.63 9.06 -27.03
CA GLY A 192 17.85 8.50 -27.63
C GLY A 192 18.53 7.40 -26.79
N TRP A 193 17.89 6.92 -25.73
CA TRP A 193 18.38 5.84 -24.86
C TRP A 193 17.43 4.62 -24.85
N PRO A 194 17.14 3.99 -26.01
CA PRO A 194 16.15 2.92 -26.12
C PRO A 194 16.49 1.70 -25.26
N LYS A 195 17.78 1.34 -25.16
CA LYS A 195 18.25 0.23 -24.32
C LYS A 195 18.01 0.50 -22.83
N VAL A 196 18.28 1.72 -22.37
CA VAL A 196 18.07 2.12 -20.97
C VAL A 196 16.58 2.08 -20.63
N GLY A 197 15.72 2.64 -21.48
CA GLY A 197 14.27 2.60 -21.29
C GLY A 197 13.72 1.17 -21.21
N LEU A 198 14.21 0.28 -22.09
CA LEU A 198 13.84 -1.13 -22.08
C LEU A 198 14.30 -1.84 -20.79
N VAL A 199 15.54 -1.63 -20.36
CA VAL A 199 16.08 -2.23 -19.13
C VAL A 199 15.31 -1.75 -17.91
N LEU A 200 15.05 -0.44 -17.78
CA LEU A 200 14.28 0.12 -16.68
C LEU A 200 12.83 -0.40 -16.66
N GLY A 201 12.18 -0.46 -17.82
CA GLY A 201 10.84 -1.02 -17.95
C GLY A 201 10.78 -2.51 -17.60
N GLY A 202 11.79 -3.29 -18.02
CA GLY A 202 11.92 -4.70 -17.67
C GLY A 202 12.16 -4.90 -16.18
N PHE A 203 13.02 -4.09 -15.57
CA PHE A 203 13.24 -4.08 -14.11
C PHE A 203 11.95 -3.81 -13.35
N TYR A 204 11.19 -2.78 -13.76
CA TYR A 204 9.89 -2.48 -13.16
C TYR A 204 8.93 -3.66 -13.28
N ALA A 205 8.79 -4.25 -14.47
CA ALA A 205 7.89 -5.39 -14.69
C ALA A 205 8.28 -6.62 -13.85
N PHE A 206 9.57 -6.90 -13.72
CA PHE A 206 10.10 -7.98 -12.89
C PHE A 206 9.73 -7.79 -11.41
N PHE A 207 10.01 -6.61 -10.84
CA PHE A 207 9.67 -6.33 -9.44
C PHE A 207 8.17 -6.24 -9.20
N ALA A 208 7.38 -5.77 -10.17
CA ALA A 208 5.93 -5.77 -10.08
C ALA A 208 5.35 -7.20 -10.00
N LEU A 209 5.97 -8.18 -10.67
CA LEU A 209 5.57 -9.58 -10.62
C LEU A 209 5.85 -10.21 -9.24
N PHE A 210 7.01 -9.92 -8.66
CA PHE A 210 7.44 -10.44 -7.35
C PHE A 210 7.08 -9.52 -6.17
N GLY A 211 6.21 -8.52 -6.39
CA GLY A 211 5.83 -7.58 -5.36
C GLY A 211 5.28 -8.30 -4.12
N ALA A 212 5.67 -7.85 -2.93
CA ALA A 212 5.23 -8.46 -1.67
C ALA A 212 3.71 -8.28 -1.40
N ILE A 213 3.02 -7.45 -2.17
CA ILE A 213 1.64 -7.05 -1.93
C ILE A 213 0.69 -8.26 -1.86
N PRO A 214 0.64 -9.20 -2.84
CA PRO A 214 -0.27 -10.34 -2.75
C PRO A 214 0.04 -11.24 -1.55
N MET A 215 1.32 -11.43 -1.20
CA MET A 215 1.73 -12.24 -0.05
C MET A 215 1.23 -11.64 1.27
N VAL A 216 1.37 -10.32 1.45
CA VAL A 216 0.88 -9.62 2.64
C VAL A 216 -0.64 -9.73 2.76
N GLN A 217 -1.38 -9.61 1.65
CA GLN A 217 -2.84 -9.74 1.64
C GLN A 217 -3.29 -11.16 2.04
N VAL A 218 -2.64 -12.20 1.52
CA VAL A 218 -2.93 -13.60 1.88
C VAL A 218 -2.68 -13.83 3.36
N ASN A 219 -1.51 -13.43 3.89
CA ASN A 219 -1.15 -13.65 5.29
C ASN A 219 -2.07 -12.90 6.26
N GLN A 220 -2.39 -11.64 5.97
CA GLN A 220 -3.29 -10.84 6.81
C GLN A 220 -4.71 -11.40 6.79
N SER A 221 -5.21 -11.83 5.63
CA SER A 221 -6.54 -12.43 5.54
C SER A 221 -6.62 -13.74 6.33
N PHE A 222 -5.59 -14.60 6.24
CA PHE A 222 -5.52 -15.83 7.03
C PHE A 222 -5.54 -15.55 8.53
N ALA A 223 -4.77 -14.55 8.99
CA ALA A 223 -4.73 -14.18 10.40
C ALA A 223 -6.12 -13.80 10.93
N GLN A 224 -6.91 -13.05 10.15
CA GLN A 224 -8.28 -12.68 10.54
C GLN A 224 -9.24 -13.87 10.50
N VAL A 225 -9.16 -14.71 9.47
CA VAL A 225 -9.99 -15.93 9.38
C VAL A 225 -9.70 -16.86 10.55
N LYS A 226 -8.42 -17.08 10.88
CA LYS A 226 -8.00 -17.89 12.03
C LYS A 226 -8.61 -17.38 13.35
N VAL A 227 -8.65 -16.07 13.56
CA VAL A 227 -9.25 -15.47 14.76
C VAL A 227 -10.76 -15.74 14.84
N VAL A 228 -11.48 -15.64 13.72
CA VAL A 228 -12.94 -15.77 13.69
C VAL A 228 -13.40 -17.22 13.67
N THR A 229 -12.73 -18.10 12.92
CA THR A 229 -13.18 -19.49 12.68
C THR A 229 -12.37 -20.54 13.43
N GLY A 230 -11.23 -20.17 14.02
CA GLY A 230 -10.29 -21.11 14.63
C GLY A 230 -9.48 -21.93 13.61
N LEU A 231 -9.56 -21.63 12.31
CA LEU A 231 -8.81 -22.35 11.27
C LEU A 231 -7.30 -22.21 11.49
N THR A 232 -6.62 -23.32 11.79
CA THR A 232 -5.17 -23.35 12.03
C THR A 232 -4.35 -23.76 10.81
N ASN A 233 -4.97 -24.40 9.82
CA ASN A 233 -4.27 -24.92 8.64
C ASN A 233 -4.09 -23.83 7.56
N GLY A 234 -2.96 -23.12 7.61
CA GLY A 234 -2.61 -22.08 6.64
C GLY A 234 -2.38 -22.60 5.21
N TRP A 235 -1.92 -23.84 5.05
CA TRP A 235 -1.72 -24.46 3.74
C TRP A 235 -3.03 -24.68 2.99
N ALA A 236 -4.03 -25.23 3.68
CA ALA A 236 -5.36 -25.41 3.11
C ALA A 236 -5.99 -24.07 2.69
N TYR A 237 -5.82 -23.03 3.52
CA TYR A 237 -6.27 -21.68 3.21
C TYR A 237 -5.56 -21.08 1.98
N GLY A 238 -4.23 -21.24 1.91
CA GLY A 238 -3.43 -20.76 0.78
C GLY A 238 -3.80 -21.43 -0.54
N VAL A 239 -3.98 -22.75 -0.56
CA VAL A 239 -4.42 -23.50 -1.75
C VAL A 239 -5.81 -23.06 -2.20
N PHE A 240 -6.73 -22.91 -1.24
CA PHE A 240 -8.07 -22.40 -1.52
C PHE A 240 -8.03 -21.01 -2.15
N LEU A 241 -7.28 -20.07 -1.55
CA LEU A 241 -7.13 -18.72 -2.08
C LEU A 241 -6.45 -18.70 -3.45
N ALA A 242 -5.42 -19.52 -3.66
CA ALA A 242 -4.76 -19.62 -4.96
C ALA A 242 -5.74 -20.09 -6.05
N GLY A 243 -6.58 -21.08 -5.74
CA GLY A 243 -7.64 -21.53 -6.65
C GLY A 243 -8.68 -20.44 -6.95
N ALA A 244 -9.11 -19.71 -5.92
CA ALA A 244 -10.04 -18.59 -6.08
C ALA A 244 -9.45 -17.46 -6.95
N VAL A 245 -8.18 -17.11 -6.74
CA VAL A 245 -7.48 -16.12 -7.57
C VAL A 245 -7.31 -16.62 -9.00
N ALA A 246 -6.93 -17.88 -9.21
CA ALA A 246 -6.78 -18.48 -10.53
C ALA A 246 -8.09 -18.43 -11.33
N LEU A 247 -9.23 -18.73 -10.70
CA LEU A 247 -10.55 -18.64 -11.34
C LEU A 247 -10.85 -17.22 -11.87
N VAL A 248 -10.36 -16.19 -11.19
CA VAL A 248 -10.58 -14.80 -11.58
C VAL A 248 -9.52 -14.30 -12.57
N THR A 249 -8.28 -14.76 -12.49
CA THR A 249 -7.19 -14.28 -13.36
C THR A 249 -7.14 -14.99 -14.71
N LEU A 250 -7.51 -16.28 -14.78
CA LEU A 250 -7.51 -17.06 -16.03
C LEU A 250 -8.50 -16.54 -17.09
N GLY A 251 -9.57 -15.84 -16.66
CA GLY A 251 -10.52 -15.21 -17.58
C GLY A 251 -10.01 -13.93 -18.26
N GLY A 252 -8.78 -13.47 -17.94
CA GLY A 252 -8.18 -12.28 -18.54
C GLY A 252 -8.71 -10.96 -17.99
N ALA A 253 -8.24 -9.85 -18.57
CA ALA A 253 -8.49 -8.50 -18.07
C ALA A 253 -9.98 -8.10 -18.08
N ALA A 254 -10.72 -8.53 -19.10
CA ALA A 254 -12.16 -8.27 -19.21
C ALA A 254 -12.96 -8.95 -18.08
N TRP A 255 -12.67 -10.23 -17.81
CA TRP A 255 -13.30 -10.99 -16.72
C TRP A 255 -12.94 -10.42 -15.35
N LEU A 256 -11.66 -10.12 -15.13
CA LEU A 256 -11.20 -9.47 -13.91
C LEU A 256 -11.93 -8.14 -13.66
N GLY A 257 -12.14 -7.36 -14.72
CA GLY A 257 -12.92 -6.12 -14.70
C GLY A 257 -14.37 -6.31 -14.24
N GLU A 258 -15.05 -7.34 -14.77
CA GLU A 258 -16.44 -7.63 -14.42
C GLU A 258 -16.58 -8.15 -12.98
N VAL A 259 -15.64 -8.99 -12.52
CA VAL A 259 -15.59 -9.44 -11.12
C VAL A 259 -15.36 -8.25 -10.18
N ALA A 260 -14.38 -7.40 -10.48
CA ALA A 260 -14.08 -6.21 -9.67
C ALA A 260 -15.26 -5.23 -9.62
N LYS A 261 -15.97 -5.04 -10.73
CA LYS A 261 -17.18 -4.19 -10.80
C LYS A 261 -18.26 -4.60 -9.79
N ARG A 262 -18.36 -5.89 -9.46
CA ARG A 262 -19.36 -6.40 -8.49
C ARG A 262 -18.80 -6.49 -7.08
N LEU A 263 -17.57 -6.96 -6.93
CA LEU A 263 -16.95 -7.21 -5.62
C LEU A 263 -16.49 -5.92 -4.93
N THR A 264 -15.97 -4.95 -5.68
CA THR A 264 -15.43 -3.70 -5.10
C THR A 264 -16.50 -2.86 -4.40
N PRO A 265 -17.69 -2.61 -4.98
CA PRO A 265 -18.74 -1.87 -4.28
C PRO A 265 -19.22 -2.59 -3.03
N LEU A 266 -19.33 -3.92 -3.06
CA LEU A 266 -19.75 -4.73 -1.91
C LEU A 266 -18.77 -4.60 -0.74
N LYS A 267 -17.46 -4.79 -0.98
CA LYS A 267 -16.45 -4.68 0.10
C LYS A 267 -16.41 -3.28 0.71
N VAL A 268 -16.57 -2.24 -0.11
CA VAL A 268 -16.60 -0.84 0.35
C VAL A 268 -17.87 -0.58 1.16
N ALA A 269 -19.03 -1.07 0.71
CA ALA A 269 -20.29 -0.90 1.43
C ALA A 269 -20.25 -1.55 2.82
N VAL A 270 -19.78 -2.80 2.92
CA VAL A 270 -19.64 -3.51 4.20
C VAL A 270 -18.71 -2.74 5.15
N TYR A 271 -17.57 -2.27 4.64
CA TYR A 271 -16.63 -1.47 5.43
C TYR A 271 -17.25 -0.16 5.93
N LEU A 272 -17.89 0.60 5.06
CA LEU A 272 -18.51 1.89 5.42
C LEU A 272 -19.68 1.71 6.41
N VAL A 273 -20.49 0.66 6.27
CA VAL A 273 -21.56 0.34 7.22
C VAL A 273 -20.97 0.01 8.59
N GLY A 274 -19.92 -0.80 8.65
CA GLY A 274 -19.23 -1.12 9.91
C GLY A 274 -18.64 0.12 10.59
N VAL A 275 -17.97 0.99 9.82
CA VAL A 275 -17.44 2.27 10.34
C VAL A 275 -18.57 3.17 10.83
N ALA A 276 -19.64 3.33 10.05
CA ALA A 276 -20.79 4.14 10.42
C ALA A 276 -21.44 3.63 11.72
N ALA A 277 -21.60 2.31 11.87
CA ALA A 277 -22.13 1.71 13.10
C ALA A 277 -21.26 2.06 14.31
N ILE A 278 -19.93 1.92 14.22
CA ILE A 278 -19.00 2.25 15.30
C ILE A 278 -19.08 3.74 15.65
N LEU A 279 -19.10 4.63 14.65
CA LEU A 279 -19.19 6.07 14.83
C LEU A 279 -20.52 6.48 15.49
N LEU A 280 -21.63 5.85 15.12
CA LEU A 280 -22.94 6.11 15.73
C LEU A 280 -22.97 5.64 17.19
N LEU A 281 -22.45 4.45 17.48
CA LEU A 281 -22.37 3.90 18.84
C LEU A 281 -21.46 4.74 19.77
N HIS A 282 -20.46 5.43 19.19
CA HIS A 282 -19.49 6.25 19.93
C HIS A 282 -19.56 7.74 19.55
N ALA A 283 -20.74 8.23 19.17
CA ALA A 283 -20.88 9.59 18.64
C ALA A 283 -20.33 10.67 19.59
N GLY A 284 -20.48 10.48 20.91
CA GLY A 284 -19.94 11.38 21.92
C GLY A 284 -18.42 11.44 22.00
N ALA A 285 -17.70 10.42 21.52
CA ALA A 285 -16.24 10.37 21.53
C ALA A 285 -15.61 11.03 20.29
N ILE A 286 -16.41 11.32 19.24
CA ILE A 286 -15.91 11.87 17.97
C ILE A 286 -15.17 13.21 18.17
N PRO A 287 -15.70 14.20 18.92
CA PRO A 287 -15.00 15.47 19.10
C PRO A 287 -13.64 15.29 19.79
N ALA A 288 -13.57 14.41 20.80
CA ALA A 288 -12.32 14.12 21.52
C ALA A 288 -11.29 13.44 20.60
N ALA A 289 -11.73 12.49 19.76
CA ALA A 289 -10.86 11.84 18.80
C ALA A 289 -10.30 12.83 17.76
N LEU A 290 -11.13 13.74 17.23
CA LEU A 290 -10.67 14.79 16.32
C LEU A 290 -9.67 15.74 16.98
N ALA A 291 -9.89 16.11 18.24
CA ALA A 291 -8.94 16.92 19.01
C ALA A 291 -7.60 16.19 19.20
N GLN A 292 -7.60 14.89 19.49
CA GLN A 292 -6.38 14.10 19.60
C GLN A 292 -5.61 14.02 18.28
N ILE A 293 -6.31 13.87 17.15
CA ILE A 293 -5.67 13.90 15.82
C ILE A 293 -5.02 15.27 15.59
N TRP A 294 -5.75 16.36 15.84
CA TRP A 294 -5.23 17.71 15.60
C TRP A 294 -4.03 18.05 16.50
N HIS A 295 -4.14 17.84 17.81
CA HIS A 295 -3.05 18.14 18.74
C HIS A 295 -1.85 17.21 18.53
N GLY A 296 -2.09 15.93 18.25
CA GLY A 296 -1.03 14.96 18.01
C GLY A 296 -0.26 15.19 16.71
N ALA A 297 -0.89 15.82 15.70
CA ALA A 297 -0.32 15.97 14.37
C ALA A 297 0.95 16.84 14.34
N TRP A 298 1.13 17.73 15.31
CA TRP A 298 2.27 18.65 15.37
C TRP A 298 3.51 18.03 16.02
N SER A 299 3.44 16.77 16.47
CA SER A 299 4.60 16.04 16.96
C SER A 299 5.46 15.50 15.80
N GLY A 300 6.78 15.53 15.94
CA GLY A 300 7.69 14.96 14.93
C GLY A 300 7.46 13.46 14.67
N SER A 301 7.00 12.72 15.68
CA SER A 301 6.63 11.31 15.54
C SER A 301 5.38 11.10 14.68
N ALA A 302 4.42 12.03 14.70
CA ALA A 302 3.21 11.92 13.89
C ALA A 302 3.49 12.02 12.39
N ALA A 303 4.39 12.92 11.99
CA ALA A 303 4.79 13.07 10.58
C ALA A 303 5.48 11.79 10.07
N THR A 304 6.45 11.27 10.83
CA THR A 304 7.14 10.01 10.46
C THR A 304 6.19 8.82 10.47
N GLY A 305 5.33 8.68 11.49
CA GLY A 305 4.34 7.61 11.55
C GLY A 305 3.31 7.69 10.43
N GLY A 306 2.87 8.89 10.06
CA GLY A 306 1.97 9.11 8.93
C GLY A 306 2.61 8.77 7.59
N ALA A 307 3.90 9.08 7.42
CA ALA A 307 4.64 8.72 6.21
C ALA A 307 4.85 7.21 6.05
N VAL A 308 5.29 6.54 7.11
CA VAL A 308 5.45 5.07 7.12
C VAL A 308 4.09 4.40 6.90
N GLY A 309 3.05 4.90 7.58
CA GLY A 309 1.68 4.43 7.42
C GLY A 309 1.16 4.55 5.99
N ALA A 310 1.37 5.70 5.36
CA ALA A 310 0.98 5.95 3.97
C ALA A 310 1.73 5.03 3.01
N PHE A 311 3.04 4.83 3.22
CA PHE A 311 3.85 3.93 2.41
C PHE A 311 3.40 2.46 2.52
N VAL A 312 3.07 1.99 3.74
CA VAL A 312 2.56 0.63 3.95
C VAL A 312 1.14 0.45 3.39
N ALA A 313 0.32 1.50 3.46
CA ALA A 313 -1.02 1.49 2.91
C ALA A 313 -1.04 1.41 1.38
N GLY A 314 0.00 1.93 0.71
CA GLY A 314 0.16 1.95 -0.75
C GLY A 314 0.17 3.34 -1.33
#